data_AF-A0A0D8FWG2-F1
#
_entry.id   AF-A0A0D8FWG2-F1
#
_cell.length_a   1.000
_cell.length_b   1.000
_cell.length_c   1.000
_cell.angle_alpha   90.00
_cell.angle_beta   90.00
_cell.angle_gamma   90.00
#
_symmetry.space_group_name_H-M   'P 1'
#
loop_
_entity.id
_entity.type
_entity.pdbx_description
1 polymer ?
#
loop_
_entity_poly.entity_id
_entity_poly.type
_entity_poly.pdbx_seq_one_letter_code
_entity_poly.pdbx_strand_id
1 'polypeptide(L)'
;MAVINTTSDLLKALRENPEWKDAVRAEILGERLQTLPELVSENTRQIASIGDKLDRTSNLLAALTERLDRVDAQIAALTERLDRVDAQIAALTERLDRVDAQIAALTERLDRVENRLERVENRLERVENRLERVENRLERVENRLGKMDGRHLESDILANPRSYIRRKDLSAVRSLSYDERYELSSQLEENEEEELDLLDAILEGETPTGEHLYIAVEASVTIEVHDLERAKRRAYFLAKATNTPVLPLVVADEPPSQRRIEEAMSQQVAIARKQRGIVVNAPFIR
;
A
#
# COMPACT_ATOMS: atom_id res chain seq x y z
N MET A 1 120.48 82.90 -41.22
CA MET A 1 120.16 81.87 -40.21
C MET A 1 119.57 82.59 -39.01
N ALA A 2 118.30 82.33 -38.68
CA ALA A 2 117.69 82.90 -37.48
C ALA A 2 118.37 82.26 -36.26
N VAL A 3 119.09 83.05 -35.47
CA VAL A 3 119.81 82.57 -34.30
C VAL A 3 118.83 82.57 -33.12
N ILE A 4 118.46 81.37 -32.68
CA ILE A 4 117.54 81.15 -31.55
C ILE A 4 118.36 81.16 -30.26
N ASN A 5 118.27 82.24 -29.47
CA ASN A 5 119.08 82.41 -28.26
C ASN A 5 118.25 82.39 -26.97
N THR A 6 116.93 82.56 -27.08
CA THR A 6 116.01 82.54 -25.94
C THR A 6 114.79 81.67 -26.22
N THR A 7 114.08 81.24 -25.16
CA THR A 7 112.81 80.52 -25.29
C THR A 7 111.77 81.32 -26.06
N SER A 8 111.81 82.66 -25.98
CA SER A 8 110.94 83.54 -26.74
C SER A 8 111.26 83.51 -28.24
N ASP A 9 112.54 83.46 -28.61
CA ASP A 9 112.98 83.34 -30.02
C ASP A 9 112.56 82.00 -30.61
N LEU A 10 112.64 80.92 -29.83
CA LEU A 10 112.19 79.58 -30.21
C LEU A 10 110.66 79.55 -30.44
N LEU A 11 109.89 80.11 -29.50
CA LEU A 11 108.43 80.16 -29.61
C LEU A 11 107.94 81.06 -30.77
N LYS A 12 108.70 82.09 -31.15
CA LYS A 12 108.42 82.92 -32.33
C LYS A 12 108.71 82.15 -33.62
N ALA A 13 109.87 81.50 -33.71
CA ALA A 13 110.25 80.67 -34.86
C ALA A 13 109.27 79.52 -35.12
N LEU A 14 108.75 78.88 -34.06
CA LEU A 14 107.74 77.81 -34.14
C LEU A 14 106.33 78.30 -34.51
N ARG A 15 106.01 79.58 -34.31
CA ARG A 15 104.74 80.19 -34.74
C ARG A 15 104.78 80.60 -36.21
N GLU A 16 105.92 81.11 -36.66
CA GLU A 16 106.13 81.56 -38.05
C GLU A 16 106.37 80.38 -39.01
N ASN A 17 106.81 79.21 -38.51
CA ASN A 17 107.09 78.02 -39.32
C ASN A 17 106.37 76.77 -38.76
N PRO A 18 105.16 76.44 -39.26
CA PRO A 18 104.37 75.31 -38.78
C PRO A 18 105.06 73.94 -38.88
N GLU A 19 105.84 73.71 -39.94
CA GLU A 19 106.57 72.43 -40.15
C GLU A 19 107.60 72.17 -39.04
N TRP A 20 108.26 73.21 -38.52
CA TRP A 20 109.22 73.08 -37.42
C TRP A 20 108.52 72.71 -36.10
N LYS A 21 107.28 73.15 -35.93
CA LYS A 21 106.45 72.78 -34.77
C LYS A 21 106.07 71.31 -34.78
N ASP A 22 105.75 70.76 -35.94
CA ASP A 22 105.42 69.34 -36.08
C ASP A 22 106.65 68.44 -35.96
N ALA A 23 107.80 68.85 -36.52
CA ALA A 23 109.07 68.14 -36.37
C ALA A 23 109.57 68.12 -34.91
N VAL A 24 109.56 69.28 -34.22
CA VAL A 24 109.92 69.36 -32.80
C VAL A 24 108.93 68.58 -31.92
N ARG A 25 107.63 68.57 -32.27
CA ARG A 25 106.63 67.75 -31.58
C ARG A 25 106.93 66.26 -31.76
N ALA A 26 107.29 65.82 -32.95
CA ALA A 26 107.60 64.42 -33.23
C ALA A 26 108.86 63.92 -32.50
N GLU A 27 109.91 64.75 -32.48
CA GLU A 27 111.18 64.43 -31.82
C GLU A 27 111.05 64.39 -30.28
N ILE A 28 110.36 65.37 -29.68
CA ILE A 28 110.24 65.46 -28.21
C ILE A 28 109.23 64.44 -27.65
N LEU A 29 108.10 64.23 -28.33
CA LEU A 29 107.01 63.42 -27.81
C LEU A 29 107.11 61.94 -28.24
N GLY A 30 107.87 61.61 -29.28
CA GLY A 30 107.90 60.25 -29.85
C GLY A 30 106.54 59.79 -30.39
N GLU A 31 106.47 58.64 -31.05
CA GLU A 31 105.23 58.16 -31.70
C GLU A 31 104.12 57.83 -30.69
N ARG A 32 104.47 57.30 -29.52
CA ARG A 32 103.50 56.84 -28.50
C ARG A 32 102.69 57.98 -27.88
N LEU A 33 103.28 59.16 -27.67
CA LEU A 33 102.55 60.29 -27.10
C LEU A 33 101.73 61.05 -28.14
N GLN A 34 102.02 60.88 -29.43
CA GLN A 34 101.24 61.47 -30.52
C GLN A 34 99.91 60.74 -30.77
N THR A 35 99.86 59.42 -30.60
CA THR A 35 98.63 58.61 -30.76
C THR A 35 97.74 58.58 -29.51
N LEU A 36 98.26 59.07 -28.37
CA LEU A 36 97.56 59.07 -27.09
C LEU A 36 96.19 59.79 -27.12
N PRO A 37 96.01 60.97 -27.76
CA PRO A 37 94.72 61.65 -27.82
C PRO A 37 93.64 60.85 -28.56
N GLU A 38 94.01 60.10 -29.60
CA GLU A 38 93.10 59.23 -30.34
C GLU A 38 92.66 58.04 -29.50
N LEU A 39 93.62 57.37 -28.83
CA LEU A 39 93.32 56.30 -27.88
C LEU A 39 92.45 56.77 -26.72
N VAL A 40 92.70 57.97 -26.17
CA VAL A 40 91.87 58.58 -25.12
C VAL A 40 90.46 58.87 -25.64
N SER A 41 90.33 59.39 -26.86
CA SER A 41 89.03 59.66 -27.47
C SER A 41 88.23 58.38 -27.72
N GLU A 42 88.89 57.34 -28.22
CA GLU A 42 88.28 56.03 -28.45
C GLU A 42 87.87 55.35 -27.15
N ASN A 43 88.75 55.36 -26.13
CA ASN A 43 88.39 54.89 -24.79
C ASN A 43 87.20 55.66 -24.22
N THR A 44 87.13 56.98 -24.42
CA THR A 44 86.00 57.80 -23.96
C THR A 44 84.69 57.36 -24.62
N ARG A 45 84.71 57.05 -25.93
CA ARG A 45 83.53 56.51 -26.64
C ARG A 45 83.15 55.12 -26.15
N GLN A 46 84.12 54.23 -25.92
CA GLN A 46 83.86 52.89 -25.41
C GLN A 46 83.26 52.93 -24.00
N ILE A 47 83.79 53.79 -23.12
CA ILE A 47 83.25 54.04 -21.78
C ILE A 47 81.81 54.54 -21.87
N ALA A 48 81.51 55.50 -22.75
CA ALA A 48 80.14 55.98 -22.95
C ALA A 48 79.20 54.87 -23.43
N SER A 49 79.63 54.05 -24.39
CA SER A 49 78.86 52.90 -24.90
C SER A 49 78.59 51.83 -23.81
N ILE A 50 79.57 51.59 -22.92
CA ILE A 50 79.42 50.71 -21.76
C ILE A 50 78.40 51.30 -20.78
N GLY A 51 78.46 52.62 -20.52
CA GLY A 51 77.48 53.33 -19.71
C GLY A 51 76.05 53.12 -20.21
N ASP A 52 75.81 53.35 -21.51
CA ASP A 52 74.49 53.14 -22.13
C ASP A 52 74.00 51.69 -21.99
N LYS A 53 74.90 50.71 -22.15
CA LYS A 53 74.55 49.29 -21.96
C LYS A 53 74.22 48.99 -20.51
N LEU A 54 74.96 49.56 -19.55
CA LEU A 54 74.75 49.37 -18.13
C LEU A 54 73.40 49.97 -17.68
N ASP A 55 73.02 51.13 -18.21
CA ASP A 55 71.72 51.74 -17.96
C ASP A 55 70.58 50.86 -18.51
N ARG A 56 70.74 50.32 -19.72
CA ARG A 56 69.77 49.38 -20.30
C ARG A 56 69.63 48.11 -19.46
N THR A 57 70.74 47.51 -19.01
CA THR A 57 70.68 46.32 -18.16
C THR A 57 70.06 46.63 -16.81
N SER A 58 70.35 47.80 -16.22
CA SER A 58 69.74 48.23 -14.96
C SER A 58 68.23 48.38 -15.08
N ASN A 59 67.76 48.98 -16.18
CA ASN A 59 66.33 49.12 -16.46
C ASN A 59 65.64 47.76 -16.69
N LEU A 60 66.30 46.82 -17.40
CA LEU A 60 65.77 45.47 -17.57
C LEU A 60 65.69 44.70 -16.26
N LEU A 61 66.68 44.85 -15.39
CA LEU A 61 66.67 44.24 -14.06
C LEU A 61 65.53 44.78 -13.21
N ALA A 62 65.32 46.10 -13.19
CA ALA A 62 64.19 46.70 -12.48
C ALA A 62 62.84 46.18 -12.97
N ALA A 63 62.65 46.09 -14.30
CA ALA A 63 61.43 45.54 -14.89
C ALA A 63 61.25 44.04 -14.57
N LEU A 64 62.34 43.27 -14.49
CA LEU A 64 62.29 41.87 -14.10
C LEU A 64 61.90 41.71 -12.63
N THR A 65 62.46 42.54 -11.73
CA THR A 65 62.08 42.56 -10.32
C THR A 65 60.58 42.82 -10.15
N GLU A 66 60.04 43.84 -10.84
CA GLU A 66 58.61 44.13 -10.77
C GLU A 66 57.75 42.97 -11.29
N ARG A 67 58.20 42.26 -12.34
CA ARG A 67 57.52 41.07 -12.84
C ARG A 67 57.55 39.92 -11.84
N LEU A 68 58.66 39.72 -11.13
CA LEU A 68 58.78 38.71 -10.08
C LEU A 68 57.83 39.03 -8.92
N ASP A 69 57.77 40.28 -8.46
CA ASP A 69 56.85 40.70 -7.40
C ASP A 69 55.39 40.42 -7.78
N ARG A 70 55.01 40.66 -9.05
CA ARG A 70 53.66 40.32 -9.55
C ARG A 70 53.40 38.82 -9.57
N VAL A 71 54.40 38.01 -9.94
CA VAL A 71 54.28 36.55 -9.93
C VAL A 71 54.12 36.03 -8.50
N ASP A 72 54.90 36.55 -7.55
CA ASP A 72 54.79 36.17 -6.14
C ASP A 72 53.41 36.51 -5.57
N ALA A 73 52.87 37.70 -5.91
CA ALA A 73 51.51 38.07 -5.55
C ALA A 73 50.44 37.14 -6.17
N GLN A 74 50.62 36.72 -7.42
CA GLN A 74 49.73 35.77 -8.09
C GLN A 74 49.79 34.38 -7.46
N ILE A 75 50.98 33.90 -7.09
CA ILE A 75 51.18 32.63 -6.40
C ILE A 75 50.48 32.67 -5.03
N ALA A 76 50.68 33.72 -4.24
CA ALA A 76 50.02 33.88 -2.94
C ALA A 76 48.48 33.84 -3.06
N ALA A 77 47.92 34.54 -4.06
CA ALA A 77 46.49 34.52 -4.32
C ALA A 77 45.97 33.14 -4.77
N LEU A 78 46.77 32.38 -5.53
CA LEU A 78 46.43 31.00 -5.91
C LEU A 78 46.48 30.05 -4.71
N THR A 79 47.47 30.17 -3.83
CA THR A 79 47.54 29.40 -2.59
C THR A 79 46.30 29.62 -1.73
N GLU A 80 45.90 30.88 -1.51
CA GLU A 80 44.70 31.18 -0.72
C GLU A 80 43.42 30.60 -1.37
N ARG A 81 43.34 30.60 -2.71
CA ARG A 81 42.22 29.97 -3.43
C ARG A 81 42.21 28.46 -3.26
N LEU A 82 43.37 27.81 -3.27
CA LEU A 82 43.47 26.37 -3.04
C LEU A 82 43.05 26.01 -1.61
N ASP A 83 43.49 26.76 -0.60
CA ASP A 83 43.09 26.54 0.80
C ASP A 83 41.56 26.64 0.97
N ARG A 84 40.92 27.60 0.28
CA ARG A 84 39.46 27.72 0.28
C ARG A 84 38.78 26.52 -0.40
N VAL A 85 39.33 26.01 -1.50
CA VAL A 85 38.80 24.83 -2.19
C VAL A 85 38.93 23.59 -1.30
N ASP A 86 40.06 23.40 -0.64
CA ASP A 86 40.26 22.29 0.29
C ASP A 86 39.26 22.33 1.46
N ALA A 87 39.01 23.52 2.01
CA ALA A 87 37.99 23.71 3.05
C ALA A 87 36.58 23.39 2.53
N GLN A 88 36.25 23.77 1.29
CA GLN A 88 34.97 23.45 0.68
C GLN A 88 34.80 21.95 0.43
N ILE A 89 35.86 21.27 -0.01
CA ILE A 89 35.87 19.81 -0.21
C ILE A 89 35.65 19.11 1.13
N ALA A 90 36.37 19.50 2.19
CA ALA A 90 36.20 18.91 3.52
C ALA A 90 34.76 19.08 4.04
N ALA A 91 34.17 20.26 3.86
CA ALA A 91 32.78 20.51 4.24
C ALA A 91 31.78 19.68 3.42
N LEU A 92 32.07 19.45 2.14
CA LEU A 92 31.23 18.60 1.28
C LEU A 92 31.31 17.13 1.69
N THR A 93 32.50 16.64 2.01
CA THR A 93 32.71 15.27 2.53
C THR A 93 31.90 15.07 3.81
N GLU A 94 31.98 15.98 4.76
CA GLU A 94 31.20 15.87 6.01
C GLU A 94 29.69 15.90 5.75
N ARG A 95 29.22 16.67 4.76
CA ARG A 95 27.81 16.66 4.35
C ARG A 95 27.40 15.33 3.73
N LEU A 96 28.25 14.71 2.92
CA LEU A 96 27.98 13.39 2.34
C LEU A 96 27.91 12.32 3.43
N ASP A 97 28.83 12.32 4.40
CA ASP A 97 28.80 11.37 5.53
C ASP A 97 27.49 11.49 6.33
N ARG A 98 26.99 12.71 6.54
CA ARG A 98 25.68 12.94 7.18
C ARG A 98 24.51 12.41 6.35
N VAL A 99 24.55 12.57 5.03
CA VAL A 99 23.53 12.04 4.12
C VAL A 99 23.53 10.51 4.15
N ASP A 100 24.70 9.88 4.10
CA ASP A 100 24.82 8.41 4.18
C ASP A 100 24.26 7.87 5.50
N ALA A 101 24.56 8.54 6.62
CA ALA A 101 23.99 8.19 7.92
C ALA A 101 22.45 8.34 7.96
N GLN A 102 21.90 9.38 7.33
CA GLN A 102 20.45 9.57 7.22
C GLN A 102 19.81 8.49 6.35
N ILE A 103 20.43 8.10 5.23
CA ILE A 103 19.96 7.02 4.37
C ILE A 103 19.94 5.71 5.13
N ALA A 104 21.02 5.37 5.85
CA ALA A 104 21.08 4.15 6.65
C ALA A 104 19.97 4.10 7.72
N ALA A 105 19.71 5.21 8.41
CA ALA A 105 18.62 5.32 9.39
C ALA A 105 17.23 5.19 8.75
N LEU A 106 17.04 5.71 7.53
CA LEU A 106 15.80 5.56 6.78
C LEU A 106 15.58 4.10 6.36
N THR A 107 16.61 3.41 5.88
CA THR A 107 16.55 1.97 5.55
C THR A 107 16.12 1.15 6.76
N GLU A 108 16.76 1.33 7.92
CA GLU A 108 16.38 0.61 9.14
C GLU A 108 14.94 0.91 9.60
N ARG A 109 14.45 2.14 9.35
CA ARG A 109 13.04 2.48 9.61
C ARG A 109 12.08 1.78 8.64
N LEU A 110 12.44 1.66 7.37
CA LEU A 110 11.64 0.94 6.37
C LEU A 110 11.56 -0.56 6.71
N ASP A 111 12.69 -1.20 7.04
CA ASP A 111 12.72 -2.60 7.46
C ASP A 111 11.80 -2.84 8.67
N ARG A 112 11.79 -1.91 9.65
CA ARG A 112 10.88 -1.99 10.80
C ARG A 112 9.41 -1.83 10.41
N VAL A 113 9.09 -1.02 9.39
CA VAL A 113 7.73 -0.87 8.88
C VAL A 113 7.28 -2.13 8.16
N GLU A 114 8.11 -2.71 7.30
CA GLU A 114 7.83 -3.98 6.62
C GLU A 114 7.53 -5.10 7.61
N ASN A 115 8.40 -5.29 8.62
CA ASN A 115 8.17 -6.26 9.70
C ASN A 115 6.90 -5.99 10.53
N ARG A 116 6.41 -4.75 10.57
CA ARG A 116 5.13 -4.43 11.23
C ARG A 116 3.94 -4.76 10.33
N LEU A 117 4.05 -4.52 9.04
CA LEU A 117 3.01 -4.85 8.06
C LEU A 117 2.80 -6.36 7.98
N GLU A 118 3.87 -7.15 7.89
CA GLU A 118 3.78 -8.61 7.90
C GLU A 118 3.08 -9.14 9.17
N ARG A 119 3.36 -8.52 10.33
CA ARG A 119 2.66 -8.88 11.59
C ARG A 119 1.17 -8.49 11.58
N VAL A 120 0.80 -7.42 10.88
CA VAL A 120 -0.60 -7.01 10.72
C VAL A 120 -1.32 -7.97 9.79
N GLU A 121 -0.73 -8.34 8.66
CA GLU A 121 -1.28 -9.32 7.70
C GLU A 121 -1.54 -10.66 8.40
N ASN A 122 -0.55 -11.20 9.12
CA ASN A 122 -0.71 -12.42 9.92
C ASN A 122 -1.78 -12.32 11.03
N ARG A 123 -2.10 -11.10 11.51
CA ARG A 123 -3.19 -10.89 12.48
C ARG A 123 -4.55 -10.86 11.79
N LEU A 124 -4.64 -10.26 10.60
CA LEU A 124 -5.86 -10.20 9.81
C LEU A 124 -6.28 -11.60 9.35
N GLU A 125 -5.36 -12.39 8.82
CA GLU A 125 -5.63 -13.79 8.44
C GLU A 125 -6.16 -14.62 9.63
N ARG A 126 -5.60 -14.42 10.83
CA ARG A 126 -6.11 -15.08 12.04
C ARG A 126 -7.49 -14.60 12.45
N VAL A 127 -7.84 -13.35 12.19
CA VAL A 127 -9.19 -12.81 12.44
C VAL A 127 -10.19 -13.39 11.45
N GLU A 128 -9.85 -13.43 10.16
CA GLU A 128 -10.67 -14.04 9.10
C GLU A 128 -11.00 -15.50 9.43
N ASN A 129 -9.98 -16.31 9.73
CA ASN A 129 -10.15 -17.71 10.16
C ASN A 129 -10.99 -17.87 11.46
N ARG A 130 -11.02 -16.85 12.32
CA ARG A 130 -11.88 -16.87 13.52
C ARG A 130 -13.32 -16.51 13.17
N LEU A 131 -13.54 -15.57 12.26
CA LEU A 131 -14.87 -15.18 11.81
C LEU A 131 -15.54 -16.34 11.06
N GLU A 132 -14.84 -17.00 10.15
CA GLU A 132 -15.35 -18.18 9.44
C GLU A 132 -15.77 -19.29 10.42
N ARG A 133 -14.98 -19.53 11.48
CA ARG A 133 -15.35 -20.49 12.54
C ARG A 133 -16.56 -20.05 13.36
N VAL A 134 -16.75 -18.75 13.55
CA VAL A 134 -17.94 -18.21 14.24
C VAL A 134 -19.17 -18.36 13.36
N GLU A 135 -19.09 -18.03 12.08
CA GLU A 135 -20.17 -18.21 11.10
C GLU A 135 -20.63 -19.67 11.05
N ASN A 136 -19.69 -20.61 10.88
CA ASN A 136 -19.97 -22.06 10.91
C ASN A 136 -20.56 -22.55 12.25
N ARG A 137 -20.30 -21.84 13.36
CA ARG A 137 -20.91 -22.17 14.67
C ARG A 137 -22.31 -21.60 14.77
N LEU A 138 -22.54 -20.39 14.26
CA LEU A 138 -23.86 -19.76 14.25
C LEU A 138 -24.82 -20.56 13.36
N GLU A 139 -24.41 -20.95 12.16
CA GLU A 139 -25.22 -21.79 11.27
C GLU A 139 -25.61 -23.12 11.94
N ARG A 140 -24.68 -23.76 12.67
CA ARG A 140 -25.00 -24.98 13.44
C ARG A 140 -25.94 -24.72 14.60
N VAL A 141 -25.87 -23.56 15.24
CA VAL A 141 -26.79 -23.18 16.32
C VAL A 141 -28.18 -22.91 15.75
N GLU A 142 -28.28 -22.14 14.67
CA GLU A 142 -29.54 -21.86 13.95
C GLU A 142 -30.22 -23.16 13.52
N ASN A 143 -29.49 -24.07 12.88
CA ASN A 143 -30.02 -25.38 12.50
C ASN A 143 -30.50 -26.22 13.70
N ARG A 144 -29.79 -26.16 14.83
CA ARG A 144 -30.21 -26.88 16.05
C ARG A 144 -31.45 -26.26 16.68
N LEU A 145 -31.55 -24.93 16.69
CA LEU A 145 -32.72 -24.21 17.19
C LEU A 145 -33.94 -24.53 16.31
N GLY A 146 -33.82 -24.45 14.98
CA GLY A 146 -34.92 -24.82 14.08
C GLY A 146 -35.43 -26.25 14.29
N LYS A 147 -34.52 -27.22 14.48
CA LYS A 147 -34.89 -28.61 14.82
C LYS A 147 -35.52 -28.75 16.21
N MET A 148 -35.16 -27.89 17.17
CA MET A 148 -35.77 -27.89 18.50
C MET A 148 -37.17 -27.28 18.45
N ASP A 149 -37.34 -26.19 17.72
CA ASP A 149 -38.63 -25.51 17.56
C ASP A 149 -39.64 -26.41 16.85
N GLY A 150 -39.23 -27.12 15.79
CA GLY A 150 -40.08 -28.12 15.11
C GLY A 150 -40.56 -29.24 16.05
N ARG A 151 -39.63 -29.87 16.80
CA ARG A 151 -39.99 -30.92 17.78
C ARG A 151 -40.86 -30.39 18.92
N HIS A 152 -40.66 -29.14 19.33
CA HIS A 152 -41.49 -28.52 20.34
C HIS A 152 -42.92 -28.30 19.83
N LEU A 153 -43.08 -27.86 18.59
CA LEU A 153 -44.37 -27.69 17.94
C LEU A 153 -45.10 -29.04 17.79
N GLU A 154 -44.42 -30.07 17.29
CA GLU A 154 -44.94 -31.44 17.20
C GLU A 154 -45.42 -31.95 18.57
N SER A 155 -44.57 -31.84 19.60
CA SER A 155 -44.91 -32.27 20.96
C SER A 155 -46.11 -31.51 21.53
N ASP A 156 -46.25 -30.22 21.23
CA ASP A 156 -47.37 -29.39 21.71
C ASP A 156 -48.68 -29.72 20.97
N ILE A 157 -48.62 -30.06 19.68
CA ILE A 157 -49.77 -30.57 18.91
C ILE A 157 -50.25 -31.89 19.48
N LEU A 158 -49.35 -32.84 19.73
CA LEU A 158 -49.69 -34.15 20.29
C LEU A 158 -50.27 -34.05 21.70
N ALA A 159 -49.72 -33.17 22.54
CA ALA A 159 -50.19 -32.99 23.91
C ALA A 159 -51.52 -32.22 23.99
N ASN A 160 -51.77 -31.28 23.07
CA ASN A 160 -52.93 -30.40 23.14
C ASN A 160 -53.50 -30.03 21.76
N PRO A 161 -54.03 -31.00 20.99
CA PRO A 161 -54.50 -30.77 19.63
C PRO A 161 -55.66 -29.76 19.57
N ARG A 162 -56.47 -29.67 20.64
CA ARG A 162 -57.61 -28.73 20.73
C ARG A 162 -57.20 -27.25 20.74
N SER A 163 -55.94 -26.95 21.07
CA SER A 163 -55.43 -25.57 20.99
C SER A 163 -55.20 -25.09 19.56
N TYR A 164 -55.13 -26.02 18.60
CA TYR A 164 -54.94 -25.77 17.17
C TYR A 164 -56.20 -26.07 16.37
N ILE A 165 -56.96 -27.10 16.74
CA ILE A 165 -58.17 -27.53 16.02
C ILE A 165 -59.41 -26.95 16.71
N ARG A 166 -59.73 -25.70 16.37
CA ARG A 166 -60.97 -25.03 16.80
C ARG A 166 -61.87 -24.74 15.59
N ARG A 167 -62.50 -25.79 15.08
CA ARG A 167 -63.48 -25.76 13.98
C ARG A 167 -64.87 -26.06 14.54
N LYS A 168 -65.91 -25.35 14.07
CA LYS A 168 -67.29 -25.54 14.57
C LYS A 168 -67.90 -26.89 14.15
N ASP A 169 -67.33 -27.50 13.13
CA ASP A 169 -67.69 -28.76 12.52
C ASP A 169 -66.75 -29.90 12.90
N LEU A 170 -65.95 -29.75 13.96
CA LEU A 170 -65.13 -30.81 14.53
C LEU A 170 -65.35 -30.91 16.05
N SER A 171 -65.67 -32.11 16.53
CA SER A 171 -65.78 -32.47 17.93
C SER A 171 -64.83 -33.61 18.28
N ALA A 172 -64.56 -33.78 19.59
CA ALA A 172 -63.81 -34.92 20.13
C ALA A 172 -62.36 -35.13 19.62
N VAL A 173 -61.68 -34.08 19.14
CA VAL A 173 -60.32 -34.20 18.60
C VAL A 173 -59.31 -34.71 19.65
N ARG A 174 -58.61 -35.80 19.32
CA ARG A 174 -57.49 -36.39 20.07
C ARG A 174 -56.35 -36.79 19.12
N SER A 175 -55.14 -36.94 19.66
CA SER A 175 -54.01 -37.51 18.91
C SER A 175 -54.03 -39.03 18.99
N LEU A 176 -53.69 -39.70 17.89
CA LEU A 176 -53.44 -41.14 17.88
C LEU A 176 -52.12 -41.46 18.58
N SER A 177 -52.11 -42.58 19.30
CA SER A 177 -50.90 -43.18 19.87
C SER A 177 -50.02 -43.80 18.78
N TYR A 178 -48.78 -44.12 19.13
CA TYR A 178 -47.84 -44.77 18.21
C TYR A 178 -48.39 -46.10 17.66
N ASP A 179 -48.96 -46.93 18.53
CA ASP A 179 -49.51 -48.25 18.14
C ASP A 179 -50.71 -48.09 17.18
N GLU A 180 -51.61 -47.15 17.45
CA GLU A 180 -52.74 -46.85 16.55
C GLU A 180 -52.25 -46.35 15.18
N ARG A 181 -51.22 -45.51 15.15
CA ARG A 181 -50.64 -45.02 13.89
C ARG A 181 -50.02 -46.17 13.08
N TYR A 182 -49.30 -47.06 13.75
CA TYR A 182 -48.68 -48.24 13.14
C TYR A 182 -49.73 -49.22 12.58
N GLU A 183 -50.84 -49.42 13.30
CA GLU A 183 -51.96 -50.22 12.80
C GLU A 183 -52.58 -49.64 11.53
N LEU A 184 -52.63 -48.30 11.39
CA LEU A 184 -53.09 -47.65 10.17
C LEU A 184 -52.09 -47.78 9.02
N SER A 185 -50.79 -47.59 9.28
CA SER A 185 -49.76 -47.60 8.24
C SER A 185 -49.49 -49.01 7.70
N SER A 186 -49.57 -50.05 8.54
CA SER A 186 -49.42 -51.46 8.15
C SER A 186 -50.47 -52.00 7.14
N GLN A 187 -51.51 -51.21 6.84
CA GLN A 187 -52.55 -51.54 5.86
C GLN A 187 -52.17 -51.10 4.44
N LEU A 188 -51.06 -50.39 4.27
CA LEU A 188 -50.58 -49.84 3.00
C LEU A 188 -49.40 -50.63 2.42
N GLU A 189 -49.01 -50.28 1.20
CA GLU A 189 -47.76 -50.75 0.59
C GLU A 189 -46.55 -50.07 1.24
N GLU A 190 -45.38 -50.71 1.25
CA GLU A 190 -44.16 -50.26 1.98
C GLU A 190 -43.79 -48.78 1.70
N ASN A 191 -43.89 -48.33 0.44
CA ASN A 191 -43.61 -46.95 0.04
C ASN A 191 -44.69 -45.94 0.49
N GLU A 192 -45.91 -46.39 0.74
CA GLU A 192 -47.02 -45.56 1.22
C GLU A 192 -47.09 -45.57 2.76
N GLU A 193 -46.71 -46.67 3.40
CA GLU A 193 -46.49 -46.80 4.84
C GLU A 193 -45.47 -45.76 5.33
N GLU A 194 -44.33 -45.65 4.64
CA GLU A 194 -43.30 -44.64 4.93
C GLU A 194 -43.87 -43.20 4.92
N GLU A 195 -44.82 -42.89 4.04
CA GLU A 195 -45.42 -41.55 3.98
C GLU A 195 -46.31 -41.25 5.20
N LEU A 196 -47.01 -42.25 5.75
CA LEU A 196 -47.82 -42.08 6.98
C LEU A 196 -46.97 -42.02 8.24
N ASP A 197 -45.88 -42.78 8.29
CA ASP A 197 -44.94 -42.76 9.41
C ASP A 197 -44.25 -41.40 9.54
N LEU A 198 -44.06 -40.70 8.42
CA LEU A 198 -43.45 -39.38 8.42
C LEU A 198 -44.39 -38.23 8.82
N LEU A 199 -45.70 -38.47 9.02
CA LEU A 199 -46.62 -37.44 9.53
C LEU A 199 -46.20 -36.97 10.93
N ASP A 200 -46.22 -35.66 11.17
CA ASP A 200 -45.89 -35.11 12.49
C ASP A 200 -46.97 -35.45 13.52
N ALA A 201 -48.24 -35.47 13.11
CA ALA A 201 -49.31 -36.06 13.91
C ALA A 201 -50.46 -36.59 13.06
N ILE A 202 -51.15 -37.61 13.59
CA ILE A 202 -52.46 -38.04 13.13
C ILE A 202 -53.45 -37.75 14.25
N LEU A 203 -54.46 -36.95 13.95
CA LEU A 203 -55.55 -36.68 14.88
C LEU A 203 -56.80 -37.39 14.43
N GLU A 204 -57.58 -37.84 15.40
CA GLU A 204 -58.88 -38.46 15.21
C GLU A 204 -59.95 -37.52 15.77
N GLY A 205 -61.09 -37.42 15.10
CA GLY A 205 -62.22 -36.65 15.57
C GLY A 205 -63.53 -37.05 14.90
N GLU A 206 -64.58 -36.29 15.19
CA GLU A 206 -65.92 -36.53 14.66
C GLU A 206 -66.53 -35.23 14.17
N THR A 207 -67.38 -35.29 13.14
CA THR A 207 -68.26 -34.18 12.80
C THR A 207 -69.38 -34.04 13.84
N PRO A 208 -70.08 -32.89 13.92
CA PRO A 208 -71.24 -32.74 14.81
C PRO A 208 -72.38 -33.71 14.52
N THR A 209 -72.40 -34.32 13.33
CA THR A 209 -73.35 -35.35 12.92
C THR A 209 -72.90 -36.77 13.29
N GLY A 210 -71.72 -36.93 13.89
CA GLY A 210 -71.15 -38.22 14.32
C GLY A 210 -70.38 -38.99 13.24
N GLU A 211 -70.01 -38.35 12.12
CA GLU A 211 -69.15 -38.96 11.10
C GLU A 211 -67.70 -38.92 11.59
N HIS A 212 -67.06 -40.09 11.68
CA HIS A 212 -65.66 -40.23 12.05
C HIS A 212 -64.74 -39.64 10.96
N LEU A 213 -63.64 -38.99 11.36
CA LEU A 213 -62.64 -38.43 10.45
C LEU A 213 -61.25 -38.45 11.05
N TYR A 214 -60.25 -38.39 10.17
CA TYR A 214 -58.87 -38.12 10.56
C TYR A 214 -58.39 -36.74 10.11
N ILE A 215 -57.31 -36.28 10.73
CA ILE A 215 -56.59 -35.07 10.34
C ILE A 215 -55.13 -35.47 10.21
N ALA A 216 -54.58 -35.32 9.00
CA ALA A 216 -53.17 -35.52 8.74
C ALA A 216 -52.44 -34.20 8.96
N VAL A 217 -51.52 -34.17 9.93
CA VAL A 217 -50.86 -32.94 10.39
C VAL A 217 -49.40 -32.93 10.00
N GLU A 218 -49.00 -31.88 9.28
CA GLU A 218 -47.60 -31.43 9.19
C GLU A 218 -47.40 -30.23 10.12
N ALA A 219 -46.35 -30.27 10.93
CA ALA A 219 -45.94 -29.21 11.84
C ALA A 219 -44.75 -28.47 11.21
N SER A 220 -44.92 -27.16 11.00
CA SER A 220 -43.85 -26.32 10.47
C SER A 220 -43.85 -24.97 11.15
N VAL A 221 -42.69 -24.53 11.66
CA VAL A 221 -42.59 -23.22 12.33
C VAL A 221 -43.00 -22.09 11.36
N THR A 222 -42.52 -22.17 10.12
CA THR A 222 -42.86 -21.28 9.01
C THR A 222 -43.40 -22.08 7.84
N ILE A 223 -44.57 -21.70 7.34
CA ILE A 223 -45.23 -22.46 6.25
C ILE A 223 -44.44 -22.30 4.96
N GLU A 224 -43.98 -23.42 4.41
CA GLU A 224 -43.34 -23.53 3.10
C GLU A 224 -44.23 -24.27 2.09
N VAL A 225 -43.88 -24.22 0.81
CA VAL A 225 -44.62 -24.93 -0.26
C VAL A 225 -44.67 -26.42 0.01
N HIS A 226 -43.51 -26.97 0.40
CA HIS A 226 -43.33 -28.39 0.57
C HIS A 226 -44.13 -28.92 1.78
N ASP A 227 -44.44 -28.09 2.78
CA ASP A 227 -45.33 -28.46 3.90
C ASP A 227 -46.77 -28.71 3.43
N LEU A 228 -47.27 -27.87 2.51
CA LEU A 228 -48.62 -28.01 1.95
C LEU A 228 -48.71 -29.27 1.08
N GLU A 229 -47.69 -29.52 0.26
CA GLU A 229 -47.63 -30.71 -0.60
C GLU A 229 -47.54 -31.99 0.23
N ARG A 230 -46.73 -32.01 1.30
CA ARG A 230 -46.62 -33.13 2.23
C ARG A 230 -47.96 -33.40 2.93
N ALA A 231 -48.57 -32.37 3.51
CA ALA A 231 -49.85 -32.50 4.21
C ALA A 231 -50.95 -33.08 3.29
N LYS A 232 -51.03 -32.59 2.04
CA LYS A 232 -51.99 -33.09 1.06
C LYS A 232 -51.74 -34.54 0.67
N ARG A 233 -50.48 -34.87 0.33
CA ARG A 233 -50.09 -36.21 -0.11
C ARG A 233 -50.33 -37.24 0.97
N ARG A 234 -49.91 -36.95 2.20
CA ARG A 234 -50.04 -37.88 3.32
C ARG A 234 -51.49 -38.03 3.79
N ALA A 235 -52.28 -36.95 3.70
CA ALA A 235 -53.73 -37.03 3.89
C ALA A 235 -54.41 -37.97 2.89
N TYR A 236 -53.95 -38.00 1.64
CA TYR A 236 -54.45 -38.95 0.63
C TYR A 236 -54.15 -40.40 1.00
N PHE A 237 -52.91 -40.71 1.41
CA PHE A 237 -52.57 -42.08 1.86
C PHE A 237 -53.33 -42.47 3.13
N LEU A 238 -53.57 -41.52 4.04
CA LEU A 238 -54.33 -41.78 5.25
C LEU A 238 -55.81 -42.08 4.93
N ALA A 239 -56.39 -41.34 3.99
CA ALA A 239 -57.74 -41.61 3.49
C ALA A 239 -57.81 -42.98 2.81
N LYS A 240 -56.79 -43.34 2.01
CA LYS A 240 -56.67 -44.66 1.37
C LYS A 240 -56.61 -45.80 2.40
N ALA A 241 -55.80 -45.65 3.45
CA ALA A 241 -55.66 -46.66 4.50
C ALA A 241 -56.95 -46.86 5.30
N THR A 242 -57.62 -45.76 5.64
CA THR A 242 -58.74 -45.78 6.60
C THR A 242 -60.12 -45.85 5.95
N ASN A 243 -60.22 -45.58 4.65
CA ASN A 243 -61.48 -45.35 3.93
C ASN A 243 -62.41 -44.37 4.68
N THR A 244 -61.80 -43.34 5.29
CA THR A 244 -62.44 -42.37 6.17
C THR A 244 -62.07 -40.95 5.69
N PRO A 245 -62.96 -39.94 5.81
CA PRO A 245 -62.61 -38.57 5.44
C PRO A 245 -61.37 -38.05 6.20
N VAL A 246 -60.44 -37.41 5.49
CA VAL A 246 -59.21 -36.85 6.07
C VAL A 246 -59.07 -35.37 5.76
N LEU A 247 -58.80 -34.55 6.79
CA LEU A 247 -58.43 -33.15 6.61
C LEU A 247 -56.91 -33.02 6.48
N PRO A 248 -56.37 -32.59 5.32
CA PRO A 248 -54.97 -32.19 5.22
C PRO A 248 -54.74 -30.89 5.98
N LEU A 249 -53.81 -30.88 6.92
CA LEU A 249 -53.55 -29.74 7.79
C LEU A 249 -52.06 -29.45 7.92
N VAL A 250 -51.69 -28.19 7.75
CA VAL A 250 -50.42 -27.64 8.22
C VAL A 250 -50.66 -26.83 9.49
N VAL A 251 -49.95 -27.15 10.55
CA VAL A 251 -49.91 -26.36 11.78
C VAL A 251 -48.64 -25.53 11.78
N ALA A 252 -48.80 -24.23 12.01
CA ALA A 252 -47.66 -23.32 12.12
C ALA A 252 -47.73 -22.41 13.34
N ASP A 253 -46.54 -22.03 13.81
CA ASP A 253 -46.43 -21.06 14.90
C ASP A 253 -46.49 -19.64 14.35
N GLU A 254 -45.81 -19.37 13.23
CA GLU A 254 -45.82 -18.06 12.56
C GLU A 254 -47.07 -17.81 11.68
N PRO A 255 -47.49 -16.55 11.49
CA PRO A 255 -48.58 -16.22 10.57
C PRO A 255 -48.19 -16.53 9.11
N PRO A 256 -49.06 -17.21 8.33
CA PRO A 256 -48.81 -17.39 6.90
C PRO A 256 -48.80 -16.04 6.18
N SER A 257 -47.92 -15.90 5.20
CA SER A 257 -48.01 -14.81 4.23
C SER A 257 -49.26 -14.97 3.35
N GLN A 258 -49.72 -13.86 2.75
CA GLN A 258 -50.88 -13.87 1.84
C GLN A 258 -50.71 -14.90 0.70
N ARG A 259 -49.51 -14.98 0.14
CA ARG A 259 -49.18 -15.98 -0.89
C ARG A 259 -49.32 -17.42 -0.39
N ARG A 260 -48.87 -17.71 0.84
CA ARG A 260 -49.02 -19.06 1.44
C ARG A 260 -50.49 -19.41 1.68
N ILE A 261 -51.31 -18.43 2.06
CA ILE A 261 -52.77 -18.61 2.21
C ILE A 261 -53.40 -19.01 0.87
N GLU A 262 -53.10 -18.25 -0.20
CA GLU A 262 -53.64 -18.51 -1.54
C GLU A 262 -53.23 -19.88 -2.09
N GLU A 263 -51.97 -20.26 -1.90
CA GLU A 263 -51.47 -21.58 -2.30
C GLU A 263 -52.10 -22.71 -1.48
N ALA A 264 -52.27 -22.54 -0.16
CA ALA A 264 -52.95 -23.53 0.67
C ALA A 264 -54.42 -23.72 0.23
N MET A 265 -55.12 -22.62 -0.09
CA MET A 265 -56.48 -22.70 -0.64
C MET A 265 -56.52 -23.41 -1.99
N SER A 266 -55.58 -23.12 -2.90
CA SER A 266 -55.52 -23.76 -4.21
C SER A 266 -55.20 -25.25 -4.10
N GLN A 267 -54.35 -25.62 -3.15
CA GLN A 267 -53.99 -27.01 -2.88
C GLN A 267 -55.04 -27.74 -2.04
N GLN A 268 -56.04 -27.04 -1.48
CA GLN A 268 -57.06 -27.57 -0.57
C GLN A 268 -56.44 -28.13 0.72
N VAL A 269 -55.53 -27.37 1.31
CA VAL A 269 -54.85 -27.71 2.57
C VAL A 269 -55.25 -26.70 3.64
N ALA A 270 -55.66 -27.17 4.81
CA ALA A 270 -56.00 -26.30 5.91
C ALA A 270 -54.72 -25.78 6.57
N ILE A 271 -54.81 -24.59 7.18
CA ILE A 271 -53.75 -24.04 8.02
C ILE A 271 -54.33 -23.74 9.40
N ALA A 272 -53.66 -24.21 10.45
CA ALA A 272 -53.99 -23.90 11.84
C ALA A 272 -52.83 -23.22 12.57
N ARG A 273 -53.20 -22.42 13.58
CA ARG A 273 -52.25 -21.76 14.48
C ARG A 273 -52.70 -21.89 15.92
N LYS A 274 -51.73 -21.94 16.84
CA LYS A 274 -51.98 -22.04 18.27
C LYS A 274 -52.91 -20.92 18.73
N GLN A 275 -53.93 -21.26 19.52
CA GLN A 275 -54.95 -20.35 20.09
C GLN A 275 -55.87 -19.64 19.08
N ARG A 276 -55.50 -19.56 17.79
CA ARG A 276 -56.28 -18.97 16.70
C ARG A 276 -57.21 -19.99 16.05
N GLY A 277 -56.86 -21.28 16.12
CA GLY A 277 -57.59 -22.33 15.43
C GLY A 277 -57.20 -22.40 13.95
N ILE A 278 -58.12 -22.92 13.14
CA ILE A 278 -57.97 -22.99 11.69
C ILE A 278 -58.15 -21.60 11.08
N VAL A 279 -57.10 -21.10 10.42
CA VAL A 279 -57.07 -19.78 9.77
C VAL A 279 -57.29 -19.86 8.26
N VAL A 280 -56.99 -21.01 7.65
CA VAL A 280 -57.36 -21.35 6.27
C VAL A 280 -58.11 -22.67 6.30
N ASN A 281 -59.32 -22.69 5.78
CA ASN A 281 -60.15 -23.89 5.78
C ASN A 281 -59.95 -24.71 4.50
N ALA A 282 -60.16 -26.03 4.59
CA ALA A 282 -60.05 -26.95 3.47
C ALA A 282 -61.13 -28.04 3.52
N PRO A 283 -61.51 -28.60 2.36
CA PRO A 283 -62.38 -29.78 2.28
C PRO A 283 -61.67 -31.03 2.82
N PHE A 284 -62.46 -32.06 3.13
CA PHE A 284 -61.95 -33.39 3.43
C PHE A 284 -61.61 -34.14 2.14
N ILE A 285 -60.49 -34.86 2.16
CA ILE A 285 -60.15 -35.87 1.16
C ILE A 285 -60.93 -37.14 1.51
N ARG A 286 -61.52 -37.80 0.51
CA ARG A 286 -62.29 -39.04 0.63
C ARG A 286 -61.72 -40.09 -0.32
#